data_AF-A0A1V1WYB0-F1
#
_entry.id   AF-A0A1V1WYB0-F1
#
_cell.length_a   1.000
_cell.length_b   1.000
_cell.length_c   1.000
_cell.angle_alpha   90.00
_cell.angle_beta   90.00
_cell.angle_gamma   90.00
#
_symmetry.space_group_name_H-M   'P 1'
#
loop_
_entity.id
_entity.type
_entity.pdbx_description
1 polymer ?
#
loop_
_entity_poly.entity_id
_entity_poly.type
_entity_poly.pdbx_seq_one_letter_code
_entity_poly.pdbx_strand_id
1 'polypeptide(L)'
;MATFAELKKEGIELFGDVGAWAFDEWKILNETFFEGNNKPGAIYWGLTPQNKSLGYYSVTENLIYLNKNLMRPVYPTNVLKWGIRHLNKKLARDVLLHEMIHQRIHQTGGWAGETSHNNERFVGEVNRIAKLLGMDVKAEVIKQKIIAEKTTWHVEPGCLTLKELYDFPYSSRPDNYYYVQS
;
A
#
# COMPACT_ATOMS: atom_id res chain seq x y z
N MET A 1 -6.69 21.80 -9.29
CA MET A 1 -6.68 20.40 -8.79
C MET A 1 -8.04 20.14 -8.18
N ALA A 2 -8.59 18.93 -8.35
CA ALA A 2 -9.84 18.55 -7.70
C ALA A 2 -9.67 18.53 -6.16
N THR A 3 -10.71 18.92 -5.45
CA THR A 3 -10.81 18.84 -3.99
C THR A 3 -11.05 17.40 -3.53
N PHE A 4 -10.79 17.11 -2.25
CA PHE A 4 -11.11 15.80 -1.68
C PHE A 4 -12.59 15.41 -1.86
N ALA A 5 -13.51 16.38 -1.72
CA ALA A 5 -14.94 16.15 -1.86
C ALA A 5 -15.32 15.78 -3.30
N GLU A 6 -14.72 16.43 -4.29
CA GLU A 6 -14.93 16.10 -5.71
C GLU A 6 -14.38 14.71 -6.06
N LEU A 7 -13.16 14.39 -5.60
CA LEU A 7 -12.55 13.07 -5.81
C LEU A 7 -13.38 11.96 -5.14
N LYS A 8 -13.85 12.17 -3.91
CA LYS A 8 -14.73 11.21 -3.23
C LYS A 8 -16.04 11.04 -3.97
N LYS A 9 -16.65 12.13 -4.45
CA LYS A 9 -17.88 12.09 -5.23
C LYS A 9 -17.70 11.25 -6.50
N GLU A 10 -16.63 11.49 -7.25
CA GLU A 10 -16.29 10.70 -8.44
C GLU A 10 -16.07 9.22 -8.11
N GLY A 11 -15.35 8.91 -7.03
CA GLY A 11 -15.18 7.53 -6.56
C GLY A 11 -16.50 6.83 -6.25
N ILE A 12 -17.46 7.55 -5.66
CA ILE A 12 -18.82 7.04 -5.39
C ILE A 12 -19.59 6.83 -6.69
N GLU A 13 -19.52 7.75 -7.63
CA GLU A 13 -20.21 7.63 -8.92
C GLU A 13 -19.70 6.42 -9.72
N LEU A 14 -18.39 6.15 -9.66
CA LEU A 14 -17.77 5.04 -10.39
C LEU A 14 -17.91 3.69 -9.68
N PHE A 15 -17.78 3.67 -8.35
CA PHE A 15 -17.61 2.43 -7.58
C PHE A 15 -18.58 2.27 -6.40
N GLY A 16 -19.55 3.17 -6.22
CA GLY A 16 -20.53 3.12 -5.13
C GLY A 16 -19.88 3.09 -3.75
N ASP A 17 -20.39 2.22 -2.87
CA ASP A 17 -19.95 2.13 -1.46
C ASP A 17 -18.47 1.82 -1.28
N VAL A 18 -17.85 1.05 -2.19
CA VAL A 18 -16.41 0.75 -2.11
C VAL A 18 -15.56 1.95 -2.51
N GLY A 19 -16.09 2.82 -3.38
CA GLY A 19 -15.52 4.14 -3.66
C GLY A 19 -15.58 5.04 -2.43
N ALA A 20 -16.76 5.16 -1.82
CA ALA A 20 -16.93 5.91 -0.56
C ALA A 20 -15.94 5.43 0.51
N TRP A 21 -15.90 4.11 0.74
CA TRP A 21 -15.04 3.49 1.73
C TRP A 21 -13.56 3.77 1.48
N ALA A 22 -13.08 3.67 0.24
CA ALA A 22 -11.67 3.88 -0.07
C ALA A 22 -11.20 5.30 0.29
N PHE A 23 -12.03 6.31 0.00
CA PHE A 23 -11.73 7.69 0.36
C PHE A 23 -11.83 7.95 1.87
N ASP A 24 -12.82 7.37 2.54
CA ASP A 24 -12.94 7.48 4.00
C ASP A 24 -11.76 6.81 4.71
N GLU A 25 -11.36 5.63 4.27
CA GLU A 25 -10.19 4.92 4.80
C GLU A 25 -8.90 5.69 4.47
N TRP A 26 -8.74 6.21 3.25
CA TRP A 26 -7.59 7.05 2.88
C TRP A 26 -7.48 8.26 3.82
N LYS A 27 -8.59 8.91 4.15
CA LYS A 27 -8.59 10.07 5.06
C LYS A 27 -8.13 9.67 6.46
N ILE A 28 -8.68 8.58 7.01
CA ILE A 28 -8.29 8.05 8.32
C ILE A 28 -6.79 7.69 8.32
N LEU A 29 -6.31 6.99 7.29
CA LEU A 29 -4.90 6.62 7.16
C LEU A 29 -3.99 7.85 7.04
N ASN A 30 -4.43 8.88 6.30
CA ASN A 30 -3.68 10.11 6.13
C ASN A 30 -3.53 10.85 7.46
N GLU A 31 -4.63 10.99 8.21
CA GLU A 31 -4.63 11.61 9.54
C GLU A 31 -3.78 10.80 10.53
N THR A 32 -3.92 9.47 10.53
CA THR A 32 -3.27 8.58 11.50
C THR A 32 -1.77 8.43 11.25
N PHE A 33 -1.38 8.20 10.00
CA PHE A 33 0.00 7.83 9.66
C PHE A 33 0.76 8.97 9.00
N PHE A 34 0.12 9.96 8.40
CA PHE A 34 0.83 11.01 7.65
C PHE A 34 0.49 12.42 8.15
N GLU A 35 -0.14 12.53 9.33
CA GLU A 35 -0.52 13.80 9.97
C GLU A 35 -1.39 14.69 9.06
N GLY A 36 -2.16 14.07 8.16
CA GLY A 36 -2.98 14.77 7.17
C GLY A 36 -2.19 15.41 6.02
N ASN A 37 -0.88 15.17 5.92
CA ASN A 37 -0.02 15.90 4.98
C ASN A 37 -0.03 15.36 3.55
N ASN A 38 -0.54 14.15 3.28
CA ASN A 38 -0.67 13.70 1.89
C ASN A 38 -1.78 14.51 1.20
N LYS A 39 -1.49 14.99 0.00
CA LYS A 39 -2.48 15.62 -0.89
C LYS A 39 -3.32 14.53 -1.55
N PRO A 40 -4.65 14.64 -1.54
CA PRO A 40 -5.51 13.61 -2.08
C PRO A 40 -5.35 13.50 -3.60
N GLY A 41 -5.60 12.29 -4.08
CA GLY A 41 -5.58 11.90 -5.47
C GLY A 41 -6.79 11.06 -5.79
N ALA A 42 -7.01 10.72 -7.07
CA ALA A 42 -8.06 9.78 -7.42
C ALA A 42 -7.72 8.37 -6.88
N ILE A 43 -8.75 7.59 -6.54
CA ILE A 43 -8.60 6.19 -6.09
C ILE A 43 -9.53 5.32 -6.92
N TYR A 44 -8.96 4.46 -7.75
CA TYR A 44 -9.70 3.63 -8.70
C TYR A 44 -9.63 2.16 -8.33
N TRP A 45 -10.75 1.47 -8.53
CA TRP A 45 -10.84 0.01 -8.38
C TRP A 45 -10.80 -0.64 -9.76
N GLY A 46 -9.87 -1.57 -9.99
CA GLY A 46 -9.73 -2.15 -11.33
C GLY A 46 -8.61 -3.16 -11.47
N LEU A 47 -8.08 -3.29 -12.69
CA LEU A 47 -6.82 -3.99 -12.91
C LEU A 47 -5.70 -2.99 -12.66
N THR A 48 -4.71 -3.39 -11.86
CA THR A 48 -3.45 -2.62 -11.77
C THR A 48 -2.69 -2.73 -13.09
N PRO A 49 -1.76 -1.80 -13.39
CA PRO A 49 -0.91 -1.94 -14.57
C PRO A 49 -0.25 -3.32 -14.61
N GLN A 50 -0.38 -4.00 -15.76
CA GLN A 50 0.08 -5.38 -15.98
C GLN A 50 -0.58 -6.46 -15.09
N ASN A 51 -1.51 -6.09 -14.21
CA ASN A 51 -2.24 -6.98 -13.29
C ASN A 51 -1.33 -7.88 -12.43
N LYS A 52 -0.16 -7.35 -12.02
CA LYS A 52 0.84 -8.10 -11.23
C LYS A 52 0.83 -7.75 -9.75
N SER A 53 0.04 -6.76 -9.32
CA SER A 53 0.01 -6.26 -7.93
C SER A 53 -1.42 -6.03 -7.43
N LEU A 54 -1.58 -5.99 -6.11
CA LEU A 54 -2.84 -5.65 -5.45
C LEU A 54 -3.10 -4.14 -5.39
N GLY A 55 -2.04 -3.33 -5.42
CA GLY A 55 -2.10 -1.87 -5.46
C GLY A 55 -1.10 -1.30 -6.47
N TYR A 56 -1.31 -0.06 -6.90
CA TYR A 56 -0.34 0.71 -7.68
C TYR A 56 -0.58 2.21 -7.55
N TYR A 57 0.46 2.96 -7.26
CA TYR A 57 0.44 4.42 -7.29
C TYR A 57 1.04 4.99 -8.60
N SER A 58 0.22 5.72 -9.36
CA SER A 58 0.60 6.51 -10.53
C SER A 58 1.11 7.88 -10.06
N VAL A 59 2.43 8.06 -10.16
CA VAL A 59 3.13 9.29 -9.79
C VAL A 59 2.63 10.50 -10.59
N THR A 60 2.49 10.35 -11.90
CA THR A 60 2.14 11.45 -12.82
C THR A 60 0.73 11.97 -12.62
N GLU A 61 -0.19 11.09 -12.25
CA GLU A 61 -1.62 11.42 -12.10
C GLU A 61 -2.01 11.64 -10.64
N ASN A 62 -1.10 11.39 -9.69
CA ASN A 62 -1.40 11.26 -8.26
C ASN A 62 -2.64 10.38 -8.07
N LEU A 63 -2.57 9.13 -8.56
CA LEU A 63 -3.70 8.21 -8.64
C LEU A 63 -3.33 6.86 -8.01
N ILE A 64 -4.18 6.35 -7.12
CA ILE A 64 -4.02 5.03 -6.52
C ILE A 64 -4.98 4.06 -7.21
N TYR A 65 -4.44 2.97 -7.75
CA TYR A 65 -5.22 1.83 -8.23
C TYR A 65 -5.24 0.74 -7.16
N LEU A 66 -6.44 0.26 -6.83
CA LEU A 66 -6.67 -0.90 -5.98
C LEU A 66 -7.23 -2.03 -6.84
N ASN A 67 -6.60 -3.21 -6.77
CA ASN A 67 -6.97 -4.33 -7.61
C ASN A 67 -8.34 -4.89 -7.19
N LYS A 68 -9.23 -5.18 -8.14
CA LYS A 68 -10.55 -5.80 -7.89
C LYS A 68 -10.47 -7.13 -7.14
N ASN A 69 -9.33 -7.83 -7.16
CA ASN A 69 -9.13 -9.05 -6.39
C ASN A 69 -9.18 -8.84 -4.87
N LEU A 70 -9.02 -7.61 -4.39
CA LEU A 70 -9.24 -7.25 -2.97
C LEU A 70 -10.71 -7.42 -2.54
N MET A 71 -11.63 -7.47 -3.50
CA MET A 71 -13.05 -7.74 -3.29
C MET A 71 -13.41 -9.23 -3.27
N ARG A 72 -12.41 -10.11 -3.37
CA ARG A 72 -12.65 -11.55 -3.19
C ARG A 72 -12.90 -11.81 -1.70
N PRO A 73 -13.93 -12.60 -1.37
CA PRO A 73 -14.06 -13.16 -0.03
C PRO A 73 -12.76 -13.87 0.36
N VAL A 74 -12.42 -13.84 1.64
CA VAL A 74 -11.25 -14.54 2.19
C VAL A 74 -11.36 -16.07 1.99
N TYR A 75 -12.58 -16.58 1.81
CA TYR A 75 -12.84 -17.97 1.46
C TYR A 75 -12.74 -18.21 -0.06
N PRO A 76 -12.29 -19.41 -0.50
CA PRO A 76 -12.20 -19.73 -1.91
C PRO A 76 -13.57 -19.66 -2.56
N THR A 77 -13.83 -18.61 -3.33
CA THR A 77 -15.00 -18.49 -4.19
C THR A 77 -14.54 -18.06 -5.58
N ASN A 78 -15.13 -18.68 -6.61
CA ASN A 78 -14.85 -18.33 -8.01
C ASN A 78 -15.67 -17.12 -8.50
N VAL A 79 -16.36 -16.43 -7.58
CA VAL A 79 -17.31 -15.35 -7.94
C VAL A 79 -16.82 -14.03 -7.35
N LEU A 80 -16.32 -13.16 -8.22
CA LEU A 80 -16.07 -11.75 -7.89
C LEU A 80 -17.44 -11.06 -7.70
N LYS A 81 -17.82 -10.80 -6.45
CA LYS A 81 -19.01 -9.99 -6.15
C LYS A 81 -18.56 -8.61 -5.70
N TRP A 82 -18.75 -7.62 -6.57
CA TRP A 82 -18.55 -6.22 -6.24
C TRP A 82 -19.51 -5.83 -5.10
N GLY A 83 -18.96 -5.26 -4.03
CA GLY A 83 -19.74 -4.78 -2.90
C GLY A 83 -18.94 -4.75 -1.61
N ILE A 84 -19.18 -3.72 -0.79
CA ILE A 84 -18.43 -3.46 0.45
C ILE A 84 -18.47 -4.62 1.45
N ARG A 85 -19.54 -5.42 1.44
CA ARG A 85 -19.69 -6.63 2.28
C ARG A 85 -18.73 -7.77 1.92
N HIS A 86 -18.14 -7.75 0.73
CA HIS A 86 -17.21 -8.77 0.23
C HIS A 86 -15.76 -8.30 0.24
N LEU A 87 -15.53 -7.02 0.54
CA LEU A 87 -14.22 -6.45 0.65
C LEU A 87 -13.51 -6.98 1.90
N ASN A 88 -12.32 -7.56 1.74
CA ASN A 88 -11.43 -7.75 2.87
C ASN A 88 -10.87 -6.38 3.28
N LYS A 89 -11.60 -5.67 4.13
CA LYS A 89 -11.27 -4.30 4.54
C LYS A 89 -9.87 -4.19 5.14
N LYS A 90 -9.44 -5.17 5.93
CA LYS A 90 -8.09 -5.19 6.52
C LYS A 90 -7.00 -5.27 5.45
N LEU A 91 -7.15 -6.20 4.50
CA LEU A 91 -6.20 -6.36 3.40
C LEU A 91 -6.19 -5.13 2.48
N ALA A 92 -7.37 -4.65 2.10
CA ALA A 92 -7.52 -3.48 1.24
C ALA A 92 -6.96 -2.22 1.91
N ARG A 93 -7.16 -2.06 3.21
CA ARG A 93 -6.57 -0.98 4.01
C ARG A 93 -5.05 -1.03 4.03
N ASP A 94 -4.47 -2.20 4.22
CA ASP A 94 -3.01 -2.37 4.23
C ASP A 94 -2.40 -2.12 2.85
N VAL A 95 -3.06 -2.56 1.77
CA VAL A 95 -2.65 -2.24 0.39
C VAL A 95 -2.79 -0.74 0.12
N LEU A 96 -3.88 -0.10 0.54
CA LEU A 96 -4.06 1.34 0.42
C LEU A 96 -2.95 2.10 1.18
N LEU A 97 -2.63 1.68 2.41
CA LEU A 97 -1.54 2.25 3.20
C LEU A 97 -0.19 2.12 2.49
N HIS A 98 0.10 0.97 1.86
CA HIS A 98 1.31 0.79 1.04
C HIS A 98 1.38 1.82 -0.09
N GLU A 99 0.31 1.98 -0.87
CA GLU A 99 0.29 2.96 -1.97
C GLU A 99 0.38 4.40 -1.46
N MET A 100 -0.15 4.69 -0.27
CA MET A 100 -0.01 5.99 0.38
C MET A 100 1.42 6.31 0.81
N ILE A 101 2.26 5.29 1.08
CA ILE A 101 3.70 5.50 1.32
C ILE A 101 4.36 5.99 0.02
N HIS A 102 4.08 5.35 -1.12
CA HIS A 102 4.57 5.84 -2.43
C HIS A 102 4.12 7.26 -2.71
N GLN A 103 2.84 7.56 -2.44
CA GLN A 103 2.28 8.89 -2.55
C GLN A 103 3.05 9.91 -1.68
N ARG A 104 3.29 9.59 -0.41
CA ARG A 104 4.03 10.44 0.53
C ARG A 104 5.44 10.74 0.01
N ILE A 105 6.16 9.71 -0.41
CA ILE A 105 7.54 9.85 -0.90
C ILE A 105 7.57 10.73 -2.14
N HIS A 106 6.67 10.50 -3.09
CA HIS A 106 6.58 11.35 -4.27
C HIS A 106 6.32 12.82 -3.91
N GLN A 107 5.32 13.08 -3.07
CA GLN A 107 4.91 14.44 -2.71
C GLN A 107 5.95 15.19 -1.85
N THR A 108 6.90 14.48 -1.24
CA THR A 108 7.99 15.07 -0.43
C THR A 108 9.33 15.13 -1.16
N GLY A 109 9.34 14.93 -2.48
CA GLY A 109 10.53 15.08 -3.32
C GLY A 109 10.94 13.83 -4.11
N GLY A 110 10.11 12.80 -4.14
CA GLY A 110 10.42 11.54 -4.83
C GLY A 110 11.39 10.66 -4.07
N TRP A 111 11.83 9.58 -4.73
CA TRP A 111 12.86 8.71 -4.21
C TRP A 111 14.15 8.86 -5.02
N ALA A 112 15.27 8.61 -4.35
CA ALA A 112 16.58 8.41 -4.96
C ALA A 112 17.09 7.04 -4.49
N GLY A 113 17.49 6.18 -5.42
CA GLY A 113 17.90 4.82 -5.12
C GLY A 113 17.59 3.86 -6.26
N GLU A 114 17.76 2.58 -5.99
CA GLU A 114 17.65 1.54 -7.01
C GLU A 114 16.19 1.27 -7.40
N THR A 115 15.26 1.31 -6.45
CA THR A 115 13.84 1.10 -6.71
C THR A 115 12.94 2.01 -5.85
N SER A 116 11.65 2.11 -6.21
CA SER A 116 10.63 2.85 -5.46
C SER A 116 10.43 2.33 -4.03
N HIS A 117 10.80 1.07 -3.78
CA HIS A 117 10.65 0.41 -2.48
C HIS A 117 11.98 0.31 -1.72
N ASN A 118 13.10 0.19 -2.43
CA ASN A 118 14.43 0.07 -1.84
C ASN A 118 15.21 1.40 -1.92
N ASN A 119 14.79 2.35 -1.09
CA ASN A 119 15.44 3.65 -0.93
C ASN A 119 15.24 4.16 0.50
N GLU A 120 16.07 5.12 0.93
CA GLU A 120 16.09 5.62 2.30
C GLU A 120 14.74 6.20 2.76
N ARG A 121 14.01 6.86 1.86
CA ARG A 121 12.71 7.48 2.18
C ARG A 121 11.64 6.43 2.39
N PHE A 122 11.56 5.43 1.52
CA PHE A 122 10.63 4.31 1.67
C PHE A 122 10.90 3.52 2.93
N VAL A 123 12.17 3.16 3.16
CA VAL A 123 12.60 2.46 4.37
C VAL A 123 12.30 3.26 5.64
N GLY A 124 12.51 4.58 5.61
CA GLY A 124 12.18 5.47 6.71
C GLY A 124 10.68 5.46 7.05
N GLU A 125 9.83 5.55 6.03
CA GLU A 125 8.37 5.47 6.21
C GLU A 125 7.92 4.09 6.72
N VAL A 126 8.51 3.00 6.21
CA VAL A 126 8.23 1.64 6.68
C VAL A 126 8.54 1.50 8.18
N ASN A 127 9.74 1.89 8.62
CA ASN A 127 10.11 1.81 10.03
C ASN A 127 9.20 2.67 10.92
N ARG A 128 8.87 3.89 10.47
CA ARG A 128 7.99 4.80 11.21
C ARG A 128 6.58 4.24 11.35
N ILE A 129 6.01 3.75 10.25
CA ILE A 129 4.65 3.20 10.21
C ILE A 129 4.58 1.85 10.94
N ALA A 130 5.59 0.99 10.83
CA ALA A 130 5.67 -0.27 11.56
C ALA A 130 5.55 -0.03 13.08
N LYS A 131 6.28 0.95 13.61
CA LYS A 131 6.17 1.36 15.02
C LYS A 131 4.76 1.80 15.39
N LEU A 132 4.10 2.61 14.55
CA LEU A 132 2.72 3.06 14.77
C LEU A 132 1.70 1.92 14.67
N LEU A 133 2.00 0.88 13.90
CA LEU A 133 1.21 -0.34 13.81
C LEU A 133 1.51 -1.35 14.93
N GLY A 134 2.45 -1.05 15.83
CA GLY A 134 2.88 -1.96 16.91
C GLY A 134 3.63 -3.19 16.40
N MET A 135 4.28 -3.10 15.23
CA MET A 135 5.05 -4.18 14.62
C MET A 135 6.51 -4.12 15.07
N ASP A 136 7.07 -5.27 15.43
CA ASP A 136 8.51 -5.43 15.63
C ASP A 136 9.18 -5.74 14.29
N VAL A 137 9.34 -4.71 13.48
CA VAL A 137 9.90 -4.78 12.13
C VAL A 137 11.02 -3.76 12.00
N LYS A 138 12.11 -4.20 11.37
CA LYS A 138 13.23 -3.35 10.98
C LYS A 138 13.40 -3.41 9.47
N ALA A 139 13.45 -2.26 8.82
CA ALA A 139 13.78 -2.12 7.41
C ALA A 139 15.09 -1.34 7.25
N GLU A 140 15.91 -1.74 6.29
CA GLU A 140 17.12 -1.02 5.88
C GLU A 140 17.20 -1.00 4.35
N VAL A 141 17.97 -0.07 3.79
CA VAL A 141 18.25 -0.08 2.35
C VAL A 141 19.15 -1.27 2.05
N ILE A 142 18.62 -2.22 1.28
CA ILE A 142 19.29 -3.46 0.94
C ILE A 142 20.28 -3.14 -0.19
N LYS A 143 21.55 -3.49 -0.01
CA LYS A 143 22.60 -3.24 -1.01
C LYS A 143 23.10 -4.54 -1.60
N GLN A 144 23.52 -4.50 -2.85
CA GLN A 144 24.23 -5.63 -3.45
C GLN A 144 25.65 -5.72 -2.89
N LYS A 145 26.09 -6.92 -2.52
CA LYS A 145 27.46 -7.25 -2.12
C LYS A 145 27.97 -8.41 -2.98
N ILE A 146 29.28 -8.42 -3.26
CA ILE A 146 29.93 -9.56 -3.92
C ILE A 146 30.28 -10.58 -2.84
N ILE A 147 29.69 -11.77 -2.92
CA ILE A 147 29.96 -12.89 -2.02
C ILE A 147 30.31 -14.10 -2.88
N ALA A 148 31.50 -14.67 -2.69
CA ALA A 148 32.01 -15.79 -3.48
C ALA A 148 31.83 -15.57 -5.01
N GLU A 149 32.31 -14.41 -5.49
CA GLU A 149 32.26 -13.98 -6.90
C GLU A 149 30.86 -13.77 -7.50
N LYS A 150 29.81 -13.85 -6.69
CA LYS A 150 28.44 -13.56 -7.11
C LYS A 150 27.93 -12.27 -6.47
N THR A 151 27.37 -11.38 -7.28
CA THR A 151 26.63 -10.23 -6.79
C THR A 151 25.30 -10.70 -6.21
N THR A 152 25.10 -10.47 -4.93
CA THR A 152 23.90 -10.89 -4.20
C THR A 152 23.35 -9.74 -3.37
N TRP A 153 22.04 -9.67 -3.25
CA TRP A 153 21.40 -8.76 -2.32
C TRP A 153 21.72 -9.19 -0.88
N HIS A 154 22.31 -8.28 -0.12
CA HIS A 154 22.66 -8.54 1.26
C HIS A 154 21.63 -7.89 2.19
N VAL A 155 20.92 -8.74 2.93
CA VAL A 155 19.95 -8.33 3.95
C VAL A 155 20.62 -8.50 5.31
N GLU A 156 20.71 -7.42 6.08
CA GLU A 156 21.25 -7.49 7.44
C GLU A 156 20.33 -8.34 8.34
N PRO A 157 20.87 -9.17 9.25
CA PRO A 157 20.07 -10.02 10.11
C PRO A 157 18.97 -9.25 10.88
N GLY A 158 17.75 -9.79 10.87
CA GLY A 158 16.59 -9.18 11.51
C GLY A 158 15.94 -8.03 10.73
N CYS A 159 16.44 -7.69 9.54
CA CYS A 159 15.78 -6.74 8.64
C CYS A 159 14.87 -7.44 7.63
N LEU A 160 13.86 -6.73 7.16
CA LEU A 160 13.01 -7.19 6.05
C LEU A 160 13.85 -7.50 4.81
N THR A 161 13.50 -8.58 4.14
CA THR A 161 13.97 -8.90 2.79
C THR A 161 13.37 -7.92 1.76
N LEU A 162 13.92 -7.92 0.53
CA LEU A 162 13.35 -7.12 -0.56
C LEU A 162 11.87 -7.45 -0.78
N LYS A 163 11.52 -8.75 -0.80
CA LYS A 163 10.13 -9.15 -0.99
C LYS A 163 9.23 -8.61 0.12
N GLU A 164 9.65 -8.74 1.37
CA GLU A 164 8.85 -8.25 2.50
C GLU A 164 8.73 -6.72 2.50
N LEU A 165 9.78 -6.00 2.10
CA LEU A 165 9.73 -4.54 1.94
C LEU A 165 8.75 -4.11 0.84
N TYR A 166 8.71 -4.84 -0.27
CA TYR A 166 7.77 -4.62 -1.37
C TYR A 166 6.32 -4.90 -0.97
N ASP A 167 6.12 -5.83 -0.05
CA ASP A 167 4.80 -6.27 0.39
C ASP A 167 4.39 -5.65 1.74
N PHE A 168 5.17 -4.75 2.35
CA PHE A 168 4.84 -4.11 3.63
C PHE A 168 3.57 -3.24 3.50
N PRO A 169 2.64 -3.20 4.48
CA PRO A 169 2.67 -3.87 5.77
C PRO A 169 2.14 -5.31 5.72
N TYR A 170 1.63 -5.76 4.57
CA TYR A 170 1.03 -7.09 4.41
C TYR A 170 1.98 -8.23 4.78
N SER A 171 3.24 -8.17 4.34
CA SER A 171 4.30 -9.12 4.68
C SER A 171 4.61 -9.24 6.17
N SER A 172 4.23 -8.23 6.95
CA SER A 172 4.57 -8.10 8.38
C SER A 172 3.38 -8.35 9.30
N ARG A 173 2.22 -8.72 8.75
CA ARG A 173 1.06 -9.11 9.55
C ARG A 173 1.18 -10.58 9.99
N PRO A 174 0.69 -10.93 11.19
CA PRO A 174 0.48 -12.33 11.55
C PRO A 174 -0.45 -13.04 10.56
N ASP A 175 -0.22 -14.32 10.31
CA ASP A 175 -0.98 -15.10 9.31
C ASP A 175 -2.51 -14.99 9.47
N ASN A 176 -3.01 -14.95 10.71
CA ASN A 176 -4.45 -14.91 10.99
C ASN A 176 -5.07 -13.50 10.90
N TYR A 177 -4.28 -12.43 10.76
CA TYR A 177 -4.74 -11.06 10.86
C TYR A 177 -5.90 -10.73 9.90
N TYR A 178 -5.83 -11.27 8.68
CA TYR A 178 -6.81 -11.04 7.62
C TYR A 178 -8.02 -11.98 7.66
N TYR A 179 -7.97 -13.03 8.48
CA TYR A 179 -9.01 -14.06 8.58
C TYR A 179 -9.96 -13.81 9.75
N VAL A 180 -9.51 -13.08 10.77
CA VAL A 180 -10.37 -12.67 11.89
C VAL A 180 -11.20 -11.47 11.46
N GLN A 181 -12.51 -11.67 11.28
CA GLN A 181 -13.44 -10.56 11.05
C GLN A 181 -13.66 -9.80 12.37
N SER A 182 -13.42 -8.49 12.34
CA SER A 182 -13.83 -7.53 13.37
C SER A 182 -15.10 -6.83 12.94
#